data_AF-A0A7M2C9T4-F1
#
_entry.id   AF-A0A7M2C9T4-F1
#
_cell.length_a   1.000
_cell.length_b   1.000
_cell.length_c   1.000
_cell.angle_alpha   90.00
_cell.angle_beta   90.00
_cell.angle_gamma   90.00
#
_symmetry.space_group_name_H-M   'P 1'
#
loop_
_entity.id
_entity.type
_entity.pdbx_description
1 polymer ?
#
loop_
_entity_poly.entity_id
_entity_poly.type
_entity_poly.pdbx_seq_one_letter_code
_entity_poly.pdbx_strand_id
1 'polypeptide(L)'
;MRGEVPESVWAAIEAEFTLPSLEQVQQKLGEQTADPEPLLRRLVRVFIGEGTYCPGFQFTAAGGLHPAVTGLFERAMELKIPHDYFTPWMITPSTDLQGARPVDLLNDPLRLGSALEVFARR
;
A
#
# COMPACT_ATOMS: atom_id res chain seq x y z
N MET A 1 -18.14 -0.10 11.67
CA MET A 1 -18.84 0.10 10.37
C MET A 1 -17.92 -0.47 9.30
N ARG A 2 -18.17 -1.68 8.79
CA ARG A 2 -17.37 -2.27 7.70
C ARG A 2 -18.13 -2.06 6.40
N GLY A 3 -17.84 -0.96 5.73
CA GLY A 3 -18.29 -0.69 4.37
C GLY A 3 -17.15 -0.96 3.39
N GLU A 4 -17.48 -1.23 2.14
CA GLU A 4 -16.50 -1.17 1.05
C GLU A 4 -15.92 0.24 0.96
N VAL A 5 -14.64 0.32 0.61
CA VAL A 5 -13.97 1.61 0.38
C VAL A 5 -14.62 2.24 -0.86
N PRO A 6 -15.05 3.53 -0.80
CA PRO A 6 -15.73 4.16 -1.93
C PRO A 6 -14.88 4.20 -3.20
N GLU A 7 -15.49 4.03 -4.37
CA GLU A 7 -14.81 4.13 -5.67
C GLU A 7 -14.06 5.46 -5.84
N SER A 8 -14.58 6.55 -5.28
CA SER A 8 -13.91 7.85 -5.32
C SER A 8 -12.55 7.87 -4.63
N VAL A 9 -12.36 7.02 -3.60
CA VAL A 9 -11.06 6.87 -2.93
C VAL A 9 -10.08 6.15 -3.83
N TRP A 10 -10.52 5.08 -4.50
CA TRP A 10 -9.69 4.34 -5.46
C TRP A 10 -9.30 5.21 -6.65
N ALA A 11 -10.22 6.00 -7.19
CA ALA A 11 -9.94 6.95 -8.27
C ALA A 11 -8.90 8.01 -7.86
N ALA A 12 -8.94 8.50 -6.61
CA ALA A 12 -7.94 9.43 -6.10
C ALA A 12 -6.55 8.77 -5.97
N ILE A 13 -6.49 7.52 -5.49
CA ILE A 13 -5.24 6.75 -5.40
C ILE A 13 -4.65 6.54 -6.81
N GLU A 14 -5.48 6.15 -7.77
CA GLU A 14 -5.04 5.95 -9.14
C GLU A 14 -4.51 7.24 -9.77
N ALA A 15 -5.21 8.36 -9.58
CA ALA A 15 -4.80 9.64 -10.13
C ALA A 15 -3.47 10.17 -9.57
N GLU A 16 -3.20 9.96 -8.28
CA GLU A 16 -1.98 10.47 -7.63
C GLU A 16 -0.82 9.49 -7.72
N PHE A 17 -1.07 8.21 -7.50
CA PHE A 17 -0.02 7.20 -7.31
C PHE A 17 0.03 6.13 -8.39
N THR A 18 -0.91 6.12 -9.33
CA THR A 18 -1.21 4.98 -10.22
C THR A 18 -1.72 3.75 -9.48
N LEU A 19 -2.46 2.91 -10.19
CA LEU A 19 -3.04 1.69 -9.64
C LEU A 19 -2.95 0.54 -10.68
N PRO A 20 -1.74 0.11 -11.07
CA PRO A 20 -1.58 -0.96 -12.05
C PRO A 20 -2.20 -2.27 -11.58
N SER A 21 -2.69 -3.06 -12.53
CA SER A 21 -3.15 -4.43 -12.27
C SER A 21 -1.98 -5.34 -11.85
N LEU A 22 -2.31 -6.42 -11.13
CA LEU A 22 -1.30 -7.42 -10.76
C LEU A 22 -0.58 -8.01 -11.97
N GLU A 23 -1.28 -8.23 -13.09
CA GLU A 23 -0.70 -8.74 -14.34
C GLU A 23 0.35 -7.78 -14.91
N GLN A 24 0.05 -6.48 -14.97
CA GLN A 24 1.01 -5.46 -15.42
C GLN A 24 2.26 -5.41 -14.53
N VAL A 25 2.08 -5.55 -13.21
CA VAL A 25 3.21 -5.60 -12.27
C VAL A 25 4.03 -6.87 -12.45
N GLN A 26 3.39 -8.03 -12.61
CA GLN A 26 4.06 -9.31 -12.87
C GLN A 26 4.91 -9.27 -14.12
N GLN A 27 4.35 -8.77 -15.23
CA GLN A 27 5.09 -8.62 -16.48
C GLN A 27 6.31 -7.70 -16.29
N LYS A 28 6.10 -6.52 -15.71
CA LYS A 28 7.17 -5.53 -15.50
C LYS A 28 8.28 -6.03 -14.58
N LEU A 29 7.96 -6.83 -13.56
CA LEU A 29 8.97 -7.45 -12.69
C LEU A 29 9.72 -8.58 -13.40
N GLY A 30 9.04 -9.41 -14.19
CA GLY A 30 9.66 -10.47 -14.98
C GLY A 30 10.65 -9.96 -16.03
N GLU A 31 10.45 -8.74 -16.55
CA GLU A 31 11.42 -8.08 -17.44
C GLU A 31 12.70 -7.62 -16.70
N GLN A 32 12.63 -7.41 -15.38
CA GLN A 32 13.72 -6.86 -14.56
C GLN A 32 14.51 -7.93 -13.80
N THR A 33 13.89 -9.06 -13.46
CA THR A 33 14.51 -10.14 -12.69
C THR A 33 14.11 -11.50 -13.22
N ALA A 34 15.06 -12.44 -13.25
CA ALA A 34 14.82 -13.83 -13.62
C ALA A 34 13.92 -14.57 -12.62
N ASP A 35 13.81 -14.08 -11.38
CA ASP A 35 12.93 -14.62 -10.35
C ASP A 35 12.12 -13.49 -9.66
N PRO A 36 10.91 -13.18 -10.14
CA PRO A 36 10.05 -12.15 -9.57
C PRO A 36 9.23 -12.64 -8.35
N GLU A 37 9.14 -13.95 -8.12
CA GLU A 37 8.26 -14.56 -7.10
C GLU A 37 8.44 -13.99 -5.69
N PRO A 38 9.67 -13.79 -5.17
CA PRO A 38 9.87 -13.22 -3.84
C PRO A 38 9.30 -11.80 -3.70
N LEU A 39 9.35 -10.99 -4.77
CA LEU A 39 8.79 -9.63 -4.77
C LEU A 39 7.26 -9.67 -4.86
N LEU A 40 6.71 -10.53 -5.72
CA LEU A 40 5.27 -10.69 -5.89
C LEU A 40 4.55 -11.04 -4.59
N ARG A 41 5.17 -11.83 -3.73
CA ARG A 41 4.63 -12.24 -2.41
C ARG A 41 4.55 -11.10 -1.40
N ARG A 42 5.32 -10.03 -1.61
CA ARG A 42 5.40 -8.87 -0.70
C ARG A 42 4.59 -7.67 -1.18
N LEU A 43 3.92 -7.80 -2.33
CA LEU A 43 3.10 -6.75 -2.90
C LEU A 43 1.91 -6.43 -2.00
N VAL A 44 1.68 -5.13 -1.82
CA VAL A 44 0.38 -4.63 -1.39
C VAL A 44 -0.59 -4.83 -2.55
N ARG A 45 -1.67 -5.54 -2.28
CA ARG A 45 -2.74 -5.83 -3.25
C ARG A 45 -4.06 -5.35 -2.69
N VAL A 46 -4.86 -4.71 -3.52
CA VAL A 46 -6.23 -4.31 -3.22
C VAL A 46 -7.18 -4.97 -4.20
N PHE A 47 -8.37 -5.32 -3.71
CA PHE A 47 -9.40 -5.98 -4.50
C PHE A 47 -10.51 -4.96 -4.80
N ILE A 48 -10.70 -4.65 -6.09
CA ILE A 48 -11.66 -3.64 -6.55
C ILE A 48 -12.53 -4.30 -7.61
N GLY A 49 -13.81 -4.51 -7.29
CA GLY A 49 -14.68 -5.38 -8.08
C GLY A 49 -14.05 -6.77 -8.22
N GLU A 50 -13.92 -7.24 -9.46
CA GLU A 50 -13.28 -8.53 -9.79
C GLU A 50 -11.77 -8.42 -10.04
N GLY A 51 -11.19 -7.21 -9.94
CA GLY A 51 -9.80 -6.94 -10.25
C GLY A 51 -8.88 -6.95 -9.03
N THR A 52 -7.62 -7.33 -9.23
CA THR A 52 -6.55 -7.19 -8.25
C THR A 52 -5.55 -6.15 -8.72
N TYR A 53 -5.32 -5.13 -7.90
CA TYR A 53 -4.48 -3.99 -8.24
C TYR A 53 -3.40 -3.75 -7.18
N CYS A 54 -2.34 -3.08 -7.60
CA CYS A 54 -1.16 -2.78 -6.80
C CYS A 54 -1.02 -1.26 -6.67
N PRO A 55 -1.22 -0.67 -5.47
CA PRO A 55 -1.07 0.77 -5.27
C PRO A 55 0.34 1.24 -5.64
N GLY A 56 0.47 2.24 -6.51
CA GLY A 56 1.76 2.54 -7.12
C GLY A 56 2.78 3.20 -6.18
N PHE A 57 2.35 3.77 -5.04
CA PHE A 57 3.25 4.27 -4.00
C PHE A 57 4.15 3.19 -3.38
N GLN A 58 3.85 1.90 -3.59
CA GLN A 58 4.71 0.81 -3.15
C GLN A 58 5.95 0.61 -4.03
N PHE A 59 6.03 1.28 -5.19
CA PHE A 59 7.16 1.16 -6.11
C PHE A 59 8.08 2.38 -6.02
N THR A 60 9.37 2.12 -6.07
CA THR A 60 10.41 3.14 -6.23
C THR A 60 10.51 3.58 -7.69
N ALA A 61 11.10 4.74 -7.95
CA ALA A 61 11.38 5.21 -9.31
C ALA A 61 12.31 4.24 -10.08
N ALA A 62 13.13 3.46 -9.37
CA ALA A 62 13.99 2.42 -9.94
C ALA A 62 13.26 1.11 -10.29
N GLY A 63 11.94 1.01 -10.04
CA GLY A 63 11.13 -0.16 -10.38
C GLY A 63 11.05 -1.25 -9.30
N GLY A 64 11.85 -1.15 -8.23
CA GLY A 64 11.77 -2.05 -7.07
C GLY A 64 10.71 -1.65 -6.04
N LEU A 65 10.45 -2.51 -5.05
CA LEU A 65 9.53 -2.22 -3.95
C LEU A 65 10.12 -1.24 -2.94
N HIS A 66 9.30 -0.31 -2.45
CA HIS A 66 9.67 0.66 -1.43
C HIS A 66 9.79 -0.03 -0.06
N PRO A 67 10.99 -0.09 0.56
CA PRO A 67 11.22 -0.89 1.77
C PRO A 67 10.31 -0.49 2.94
N ALA A 68 10.12 0.82 3.14
CA ALA A 68 9.24 1.32 4.21
C ALA A 68 7.77 0.88 4.02
N VAL A 69 7.25 0.89 2.78
CA VAL A 69 5.89 0.45 2.49
C VAL A 69 5.77 -1.05 2.74
N THR A 70 6.72 -1.85 2.23
CA THR A 70 6.69 -3.30 2.42
C THR A 70 6.79 -3.71 3.89
N GLY A 71 7.69 -3.10 4.66
CA GLY A 71 7.83 -3.41 6.08
C GLY A 71 6.60 -2.98 6.89
N LEU A 72 5.99 -1.84 6.54
CA LEU A 72 4.77 -1.36 7.18
C LEU A 72 3.57 -2.26 6.84
N PHE A 73 3.49 -2.75 5.60
CA PHE A 73 2.46 -3.70 5.19
C PHE A 73 2.62 -5.06 5.87
N GLU A 74 3.84 -5.59 5.96
CA GLU A 74 4.13 -6.81 6.73
C GLU A 74 3.65 -6.65 8.18
N ARG A 75 3.96 -5.51 8.81
CA ARG A 75 3.45 -5.21 10.16
C ARG A 75 1.93 -5.11 10.21
N ALA A 76 1.29 -4.53 9.19
CA ALA A 76 -0.16 -4.43 9.11
C ALA A 76 -0.83 -5.81 9.05
N MET A 77 -0.21 -6.77 8.34
CA MET A 77 -0.67 -8.16 8.29
C MET A 77 -0.55 -8.86 9.65
N GLU A 78 0.55 -8.65 10.36
CA GLU A 78 0.72 -9.15 11.74
C GLU A 78 -0.35 -8.59 12.69
N LEU A 79 -0.71 -7.32 12.51
CA LEU A 79 -1.78 -6.64 13.24
C LEU A 79 -3.19 -6.99 12.74
N LYS A 80 -3.31 -7.85 11.72
CA LYS A 80 -4.57 -8.27 11.09
C LYS A 80 -5.41 -7.13 10.52
N ILE A 81 -4.76 -6.06 10.07
CA ILE A 81 -5.40 -5.00 9.30
C ILE A 81 -5.74 -5.57 7.92
N PRO A 82 -6.99 -5.49 7.44
CA PRO A 82 -7.32 -5.98 6.11
C PRO A 82 -6.61 -5.17 5.02
N HIS A 83 -6.24 -5.85 3.93
CA HIS A 83 -5.50 -5.28 2.80
C HIS A 83 -6.16 -4.01 2.25
N ASP A 84 -7.48 -4.05 2.07
CA ASP A 84 -8.25 -2.96 1.48
C ASP A 84 -8.39 -1.76 2.42
N TYR A 85 -8.01 -1.87 3.70
CA TYR A 85 -7.99 -0.75 4.65
C TYR A 85 -6.60 -0.15 4.82
N PHE A 86 -5.54 -0.94 4.61
CA PHE A 86 -4.17 -0.44 4.64
C PHE A 86 -3.93 0.63 3.56
N THR A 87 -4.38 0.37 2.34
CA THR A 87 -4.14 1.29 1.21
C THR A 87 -4.83 2.64 1.38
N PRO A 88 -6.12 2.73 1.74
CA PRO A 88 -6.75 4.01 2.07
C PRO A 88 -6.10 4.70 3.27
N TRP A 89 -5.70 3.95 4.30
CA TRP A 89 -4.98 4.53 5.43
C TRP A 89 -3.68 5.22 4.98
N MET A 90 -2.93 4.63 4.05
CA MET A 90 -1.69 5.20 3.52
C MET A 90 -1.84 6.59 2.90
N ILE A 91 -3.01 6.90 2.34
CA ILE A 91 -3.30 8.16 1.65
C ILE A 91 -4.23 9.09 2.45
N THR A 92 -4.68 8.67 3.63
CA THR A 92 -5.60 9.47 4.44
C THR A 92 -4.81 10.31 5.45
N PRO A 93 -5.05 11.64 5.51
CA PRO A 93 -4.51 12.48 6.58
C PRO A 93 -4.84 11.92 7.95
N SER A 94 -3.83 11.72 8.80
CA SER A 94 -4.01 11.15 10.13
C SER A 94 -3.72 12.16 11.22
N THR A 95 -4.60 12.27 12.21
CA THR A 95 -4.36 13.07 13.42
C THR A 95 -3.15 12.57 14.20
N ASP A 96 -2.90 11.25 14.20
CA ASP A 96 -1.74 10.62 14.82
C ASP A 96 -0.43 11.00 14.09
N LEU A 97 -0.55 11.48 12.85
CA LEU A 97 0.54 12.00 12.03
C LEU A 97 0.48 13.52 11.87
N GLN A 98 -0.19 14.24 12.78
CA GLN A 98 -0.32 15.71 12.77
C GLN A 98 -0.92 16.25 11.45
N GLY A 99 -1.87 15.50 10.87
CA GLY A 99 -2.52 15.85 9.61
C GLY A 99 -1.77 15.42 8.35
N ALA A 100 -0.58 14.82 8.47
CA ALA A 100 0.12 14.25 7.32
C ALA A 100 -0.49 12.89 6.91
N ARG A 101 -0.26 12.48 5.66
CA ARG A 101 -0.58 11.13 5.18
C ARG A 101 0.62 10.21 5.41
N PRO A 102 0.41 8.91 5.71
CA PRO A 102 1.53 7.97 5.86
C PRO A 102 2.48 7.93 4.64
N VAL A 103 1.94 8.03 3.42
CA VAL A 103 2.75 8.03 2.19
C VAL A 103 3.71 9.22 2.07
N ASP A 104 3.43 10.33 2.76
CA ASP A 104 4.30 11.52 2.77
C ASP A 104 5.45 11.39 3.79
N LEU A 105 5.42 10.37 4.65
CA LEU A 105 6.35 10.17 5.78
C LEU A 105 7.17 8.87 5.66
N LEU A 106 7.38 8.37 4.44
CA LEU A 106 8.10 7.11 4.20
C LEU A 106 9.57 7.10 4.66
N ASN A 107 10.12 8.28 4.98
CA ASN A 107 11.45 8.45 5.56
C ASN A 107 11.48 8.32 7.11
N ASP A 108 10.32 8.20 7.78
CA ASP A 108 10.20 8.07 9.23
C ASP A 108 9.43 6.79 9.61
N PRO A 109 10.07 5.61 9.50
CA PRO A 109 9.42 4.32 9.72
C PRO A 109 8.95 4.11 11.16
N LEU A 110 9.61 4.74 12.16
CA LEU A 110 9.23 4.62 13.57
C LEU A 110 7.90 5.33 13.84
N ARG A 111 7.75 6.53 13.28
CA ARG A 111 6.51 7.30 13.38
C ARG A 111 5.37 6.59 12.66
N LEU A 112 5.63 6.06 11.46
CA LEU A 112 4.65 5.28 10.71
C LEU A 112 4.21 4.01 11.44
N GLY A 113 5.15 3.25 11.99
CA GLY A 113 4.85 2.06 12.79
C GLY A 113 3.98 2.39 14.00
N SER A 114 4.32 3.46 14.73
CA SER A 114 3.51 3.90 15.88
C SER A 114 2.09 4.30 15.48
N ALA A 115 1.92 5.01 14.37
CA ALA A 115 0.60 5.39 13.87
C ALA A 115 -0.22 4.17 13.40
N LEU A 116 0.43 3.19 12.78
CA LEU A 116 -0.22 1.95 12.34
C LEU A 116 -0.74 1.13 13.55
N GLU A 117 0.03 1.06 14.63
CA GLU A 117 -0.39 0.40 15.89
C GLU A 117 -1.64 1.06 16.49
N VAL A 118 -1.73 2.39 16.42
CA VAL A 118 -2.93 3.12 16.86
C VAL A 118 -4.11 2.81 15.94
N PHE A 119 -3.88 2.79 14.62
CA PHE A 119 -4.91 2.47 13.63
C PHE A 119 -5.46 1.04 13.80
N ALA A 120 -4.62 0.06 14.09
CA ALA A 120 -5.01 -1.34 14.29
C ALA A 120 -5.98 -1.56 15.47
N ARG A 121 -6.02 -0.62 16.44
CA ARG A 121 -6.86 -0.70 17.64
C ARG A 121 -8.24 -0.07 17.47
N ARG A 122 -8.49 0.59 16.34
CA ARG A 122 -9.77 1.25 16.02
C ARG A 122 -10.72 0.28 15.33
#